data_AF-A0A2W5KUZ2-F1
#
_entry.id   AF-A0A2W5KUZ2-F1
#
_cell.length_a   1.000
_cell.length_b   1.000
_cell.length_c   1.000
_cell.angle_alpha   90.00
_cell.angle_beta   90.00
_cell.angle_gamma   90.00
#
_symmetry.space_group_name_H-M   'P 1'
#
loop_
_entity.id
_entity.type
_entity.pdbx_description
1 polymer ?
#
loop_
_entity_poly.entity_id
_entity_poly.type
_entity_poly.pdbx_seq_one_letter_code
_entity_poly.pdbx_strand_id
1 'polypeptide(L)'
;MSSCTPDITAPSPRLAAVAPLCGEPSAGTIASPRVRAHDDSTTPQQENDMLDMSAEPLSAPALDAAADTPRQAIGDGPADAEQPAAAGWRTLRSGRCFVYVLPCRESDTIKVGYARDPLVRLHALHARYFEFFDLDRALLVETDYVRDAREIERRLKQALADDAVTAPLSVREAAGGRTEWFGGAWSRAVSLAEHICEADGHLLHPQLSAWLRVRWFRDAALYDWSQQALRQIEFLSFNGAPDTARKLHRELKNALDACDAVGLRLEGKVPGSVLAWYRAGARALG
;
A
#
# COMPACT_ATOMS: atom_id res chain seq x y z
N MET A 1 -12.99 -59.95 21.38
CA MET A 1 -12.37 -60.52 22.59
C MET A 1 -11.26 -59.56 23.01
N SER A 2 -11.37 -59.04 24.24
CA SER A 2 -10.38 -58.37 25.11
C SER A 2 -9.48 -57.27 24.51
N SER A 3 -9.64 -55.96 24.81
CA SER A 3 -9.46 -55.22 26.08
C SER A 3 -8.03 -55.24 26.64
N CYS A 4 -7.32 -54.11 26.61
CA CYS A 4 -6.62 -53.55 27.78
C CYS A 4 -6.02 -52.16 27.48
N THR A 5 -6.56 -51.15 28.18
CA THR A 5 -5.99 -49.84 28.49
C THR A 5 -4.76 -49.96 29.40
N PRO A 6 -3.98 -48.88 29.57
CA PRO A 6 -4.07 -48.23 30.87
C PRO A 6 -4.23 -46.71 30.81
N ASP A 7 -5.05 -46.26 31.75
CA ASP A 7 -5.22 -44.92 32.29
C ASP A 7 -4.09 -44.61 33.30
N ILE A 8 -3.79 -43.33 33.58
CA ILE A 8 -3.26 -42.78 34.85
C ILE A 8 -2.91 -41.27 34.64
N THR A 9 -3.86 -40.45 35.10
CA THR A 9 -3.71 -39.44 36.18
C THR A 9 -2.89 -38.17 35.94
N ALA A 10 -3.63 -37.06 35.89
CA ALA A 10 -3.19 -35.67 36.12
C ALA A 10 -2.74 -35.41 37.58
N PRO A 11 -2.03 -34.28 37.81
CA PRO A 11 -2.50 -33.38 38.86
C PRO A 11 -2.44 -31.88 38.48
N SER A 12 -3.56 -31.21 38.65
CA SER A 12 -3.66 -29.83 39.18
C SER A 12 -4.03 -29.98 40.66
N PRO A 13 -3.64 -29.08 41.60
CA PRO A 13 -4.37 -27.81 41.74
C PRO A 13 -3.64 -26.64 42.46
N ARG A 14 -4.38 -25.51 42.54
CA ARG A 14 -4.33 -24.38 43.53
C ARG A 14 -3.45 -23.18 43.18
N LEU A 15 -3.80 -21.93 43.54
CA LEU A 15 -5.02 -21.16 43.89
C LEU A 15 -4.52 -19.76 44.30
N ALA A 16 -5.42 -18.77 44.36
CA ALA A 16 -5.33 -17.43 44.99
C ALA A 16 -4.75 -16.30 44.10
N ALA A 17 -5.56 -15.39 43.54
CA ALA A 17 -6.40 -14.34 44.16
C ALA A 17 -5.58 -13.17 44.73
N VAL A 18 -5.89 -11.95 44.27
CA VAL A 18 -6.26 -10.76 45.09
C VAL A 18 -6.39 -9.53 44.17
N ALA A 19 -7.59 -8.95 44.17
CA ALA A 19 -7.88 -7.57 43.80
C ALA A 19 -8.09 -6.74 45.09
N PRO A 20 -7.90 -5.42 45.03
CA PRO A 20 -8.91 -4.48 45.59
C PRO A 20 -9.18 -3.32 44.62
N LEU A 21 -10.43 -2.94 44.30
CA LEU A 21 -11.42 -2.15 45.06
C LEU A 21 -10.98 -0.73 45.48
N CYS A 22 -11.65 0.24 44.85
CA CYS A 22 -12.18 1.52 45.35
C CYS A 22 -11.25 2.58 45.98
N GLY A 23 -11.28 3.79 45.40
CA GLY A 23 -10.80 5.01 46.05
C GLY A 23 -10.85 6.27 45.18
N GLU A 24 -12.05 6.83 44.97
CA GLU A 24 -12.29 8.28 44.79
C GLU A 24 -13.27 8.71 45.90
N PRO A 25 -13.51 10.00 46.23
CA PRO A 25 -13.06 11.25 45.58
C PRO A 25 -12.50 12.30 46.58
N SER A 26 -11.90 13.40 46.09
CA SER A 26 -12.05 14.69 46.78
C SER A 26 -11.82 15.90 45.87
N ALA A 27 -12.69 16.89 46.09
CA ALA A 27 -12.88 18.13 45.35
C ALA A 27 -11.77 19.17 45.59
N GLY A 28 -11.59 20.06 44.60
CA GLY A 28 -10.70 21.21 44.67
C GLY A 28 -10.96 22.21 43.56
N THR A 29 -12.09 22.90 43.66
CA THR A 29 -12.48 24.09 42.87
C THR A 29 -11.50 25.24 43.08
N ILE A 30 -10.93 25.83 42.02
CA ILE A 30 -10.73 27.28 41.88
C ILE A 30 -10.96 27.70 40.42
N ALA A 31 -11.77 28.74 40.24
CA ALA A 31 -12.20 29.30 38.97
C ALA A 31 -11.41 30.57 38.59
N SER A 32 -11.21 30.73 37.27
CA SER A 32 -11.22 31.98 36.47
C SER A 32 -10.07 33.01 36.63
N PRO A 33 -9.78 33.88 35.62
CA PRO A 33 -10.69 34.36 34.58
C PRO A 33 -10.19 34.43 33.11
N ARG A 34 -11.21 34.61 32.25
CA ARG A 34 -11.26 35.08 30.85
C ARG A 34 -10.23 36.14 30.45
N VAL A 35 -9.74 36.01 29.20
CA VAL A 35 -9.50 37.13 28.28
C VAL A 35 -10.08 36.78 26.90
N ARG A 36 -11.08 37.56 26.48
CA ARG A 36 -11.51 37.81 25.07
C ARG A 36 -10.51 38.82 24.48
N ALA A 37 -10.25 39.00 23.19
CA ALA A 37 -10.75 38.50 21.90
C ALA A 37 -9.77 39.04 20.84
N HIS A 38 -9.72 38.45 19.64
CA HIS A 38 -9.73 39.23 18.41
C HIS A 38 -10.06 38.35 17.19
N ASP A 39 -10.97 38.89 16.39
CA ASP A 39 -11.33 38.48 15.04
C ASP A 39 -10.09 38.34 14.15
N ASP A 40 -10.11 37.39 13.22
CA ASP A 40 -10.12 37.80 11.82
C ASP A 40 -10.73 36.73 10.91
N SER A 41 -11.64 37.21 10.07
CA SER A 41 -12.34 36.46 9.05
C SER A 41 -11.47 36.38 7.81
N THR A 42 -11.18 35.18 7.28
CA THR A 42 -10.86 35.00 5.85
C THR A 42 -11.27 33.59 5.39
N THR A 43 -12.35 33.58 4.61
CA THR A 43 -12.77 32.68 3.51
C THR A 43 -11.99 31.37 3.25
N PRO A 44 -12.67 30.21 3.09
CA PRO A 44 -12.08 29.01 2.52
C PRO A 44 -12.62 28.78 1.09
N GLN A 45 -11.83 29.06 0.05
CA GLN A 45 -12.08 28.43 -1.25
C GLN A 45 -10.81 28.50 -2.10
N GLN A 46 -10.06 27.41 -2.12
CA GLN A 46 -9.18 27.11 -3.25
C GLN A 46 -9.31 25.63 -3.59
N GLU A 47 -9.98 25.40 -4.71
CA GLU A 47 -9.97 24.18 -5.48
C GLU A 47 -8.52 23.73 -5.70
N ASN A 48 -8.10 22.67 -5.01
CA ASN A 48 -6.96 21.89 -5.45
C ASN A 48 -7.47 20.89 -6.49
N ASP A 49 -7.63 21.41 -7.70
CA ASP A 49 -7.66 20.64 -8.93
C ASP A 49 -6.24 20.09 -9.16
N MET A 50 -5.90 19.05 -8.39
CA MET A 50 -4.60 18.40 -8.45
C MET A 50 -4.61 17.36 -9.57
N LEU A 51 -4.19 17.86 -10.74
CA LEU A 51 -3.54 17.19 -11.86
C LEU A 51 -3.38 15.67 -11.70
N ASP A 52 -3.96 14.99 -12.69
CA ASP A 52 -3.64 13.64 -13.16
C ASP A 52 -2.13 13.51 -13.43
N MET A 53 -1.34 13.38 -12.36
CA MET A 53 0.05 12.94 -12.42
C MET A 53 0.01 11.42 -12.59
N SER A 54 -0.16 11.03 -13.85
CA SER A 54 0.25 9.72 -14.33
C SER A 54 1.66 9.48 -13.81
N ALA A 55 1.79 8.63 -12.79
CA ALA A 55 3.07 8.04 -12.46
C ALA A 55 3.48 7.24 -13.71
N GLU A 56 4.43 7.80 -14.46
CA GLU A 56 5.13 7.07 -15.51
C GLU A 56 5.49 5.69 -14.96
N PRO A 57 5.08 4.60 -15.62
CA PRO A 57 5.63 3.29 -15.29
C PRO A 57 7.15 3.38 -15.51
N LEU A 58 7.91 2.65 -14.69
CA LEU A 58 9.30 2.33 -15.00
C LEU A 58 9.34 1.53 -16.31
N SER A 59 9.24 2.22 -17.44
CA SER A 59 9.42 1.69 -18.78
C SER A 59 10.89 1.80 -19.14
N ALA A 60 11.46 0.69 -19.59
CA ALA A 60 12.78 0.65 -20.19
C ALA A 60 12.88 1.62 -21.39
N PRO A 61 14.06 2.23 -21.66
CA PRO A 61 14.22 3.08 -22.82
C PRO A 61 14.14 2.23 -24.10
N ALA A 62 13.17 2.54 -24.96
CA ALA A 62 13.06 1.98 -26.29
C ALA A 62 14.19 2.56 -27.17
N LEU A 63 15.01 1.67 -27.73
CA LEU A 63 15.98 2.00 -28.77
C LEU A 63 15.29 2.08 -30.12
N ASP A 64 15.60 3.16 -30.81
CA ASP A 64 15.17 3.56 -32.15
C ASP A 64 15.60 2.53 -33.21
N ALA A 65 14.68 2.15 -34.10
CA ALA A 65 15.00 1.40 -35.30
C ALA A 65 14.10 1.86 -36.45
N ALA A 66 14.69 2.66 -37.32
CA ALA A 66 14.15 3.07 -38.60
C ALA A 66 13.95 1.87 -39.54
N ALA A 67 12.83 1.88 -40.27
CA ALA A 67 12.73 1.23 -41.57
C ALA A 67 11.68 1.92 -42.45
N ASP A 68 12.08 2.04 -43.71
CA ASP A 68 11.54 2.82 -44.82
C ASP A 68 10.34 2.13 -45.51
N THR A 69 9.30 2.94 -45.85
CA THR A 69 8.33 2.98 -46.99
C THR A 69 8.28 1.77 -47.99
N PRO A 70 7.13 1.35 -48.62
CA PRO A 70 6.12 2.25 -49.22
C PRO A 70 4.62 1.85 -49.33
N ARG A 71 3.78 2.90 -49.22
CA ARG A 71 2.65 3.34 -50.08
C ARG A 71 1.99 2.34 -51.06
N GLN A 72 0.68 2.08 -50.86
CA GLN A 72 -0.40 1.82 -51.85
C GLN A 72 -1.70 1.53 -51.03
N ALA A 73 -2.94 1.83 -51.41
CA ALA A 73 -3.57 2.53 -52.52
C ALA A 73 -4.96 3.01 -52.03
N ILE A 74 -5.41 4.18 -52.51
CA ILE A 74 -6.76 4.71 -52.28
C ILE A 74 -7.69 4.05 -53.30
N GLY A 75 -8.77 3.45 -52.83
CA GLY A 75 -9.87 2.97 -53.65
C GLY A 75 -11.20 3.40 -53.01
N ASP A 76 -11.87 4.33 -53.67
CA ASP A 76 -13.25 4.74 -53.38
C ASP A 76 -14.24 3.68 -53.87
N GLY A 77 -15.27 3.39 -53.07
CA GLY A 77 -16.44 2.58 -53.44
C GLY A 77 -17.45 2.46 -52.28
N PRO A 78 -18.77 2.36 -52.57
CA PRO A 78 -19.75 3.26 -51.97
C PRO A 78 -20.62 2.67 -50.83
N ALA A 79 -21.50 3.56 -50.36
CA ALA A 79 -22.45 3.51 -49.26
C ALA A 79 -23.38 2.29 -49.18
N ASP A 80 -23.98 2.17 -47.99
CA ASP A 80 -25.17 1.40 -47.60
C ASP A 80 -24.91 0.02 -46.97
N ALA A 81 -24.47 0.06 -45.70
CA ALA A 81 -24.80 -0.96 -44.72
C ALA A 81 -25.25 -0.27 -43.44
N GLU A 82 -26.47 -0.59 -43.00
CA GLU A 82 -27.16 -0.12 -41.80
C GLU A 82 -26.22 0.15 -40.63
N GLN A 83 -26.23 1.38 -40.15
CA GLN A 83 -25.53 1.80 -38.95
C GLN A 83 -26.38 1.39 -37.73
N PRO A 84 -26.03 0.35 -36.96
CA PRO A 84 -26.65 0.16 -35.66
C PRO A 84 -26.27 1.36 -34.80
N ALA A 85 -27.31 1.97 -34.22
CA ALA A 85 -27.28 3.12 -33.33
C ALA A 85 -25.99 3.17 -32.51
N ALA A 86 -25.31 4.32 -32.60
CA ALA A 86 -24.12 4.70 -31.86
C ALA A 86 -23.99 3.95 -30.53
N ALA A 87 -23.32 2.78 -30.59
CA ALA A 87 -22.78 2.09 -29.45
C ALA A 87 -21.74 3.05 -28.90
N GLY A 88 -22.18 3.81 -27.89
CA GLY A 88 -21.38 4.85 -27.28
C GLY A 88 -20.01 4.28 -26.97
N TRP A 89 -18.97 4.94 -27.46
CA TRP A 89 -17.57 4.68 -27.15
C TRP A 89 -17.24 5.01 -25.67
N ARG A 90 -18.17 4.73 -24.76
CA ARG A 90 -18.04 4.82 -23.30
C ARG A 90 -17.64 3.47 -22.71
N THR A 91 -16.65 2.81 -23.28
CA THR A 91 -16.06 1.62 -22.65
C THR A 91 -14.54 1.64 -22.85
N LEU A 92 -13.82 1.39 -21.73
CA LEU A 92 -12.37 1.19 -21.56
C LEU A 92 -11.52 2.35 -20.99
N ARG A 93 -12.10 3.16 -20.09
CA ARG A 93 -11.36 3.63 -18.89
C ARG A 93 -11.95 3.00 -17.61
N SER A 94 -12.31 1.71 -17.71
CA SER A 94 -12.38 0.81 -16.55
C SER A 94 -10.97 0.67 -16.01
N GLY A 95 -10.74 1.02 -14.76
CA GLY A 95 -9.41 0.93 -14.21
C GLY A 95 -9.56 0.65 -12.74
N ARG A 96 -9.39 -0.62 -12.42
CA ARG A 96 -9.37 -1.15 -11.06
C ARG A 96 -8.62 -0.19 -10.13
N CYS A 97 -9.20 0.04 -8.99
CA CYS A 97 -8.66 0.96 -7.99
C CYS A 97 -8.79 0.32 -6.61
N PHE A 98 -7.98 0.79 -5.69
CA PHE A 98 -7.88 0.22 -4.36
C PHE A 98 -7.91 1.33 -3.33
N VAL A 99 -8.81 1.25 -2.36
CA VAL A 99 -8.71 2.02 -1.12
C VAL A 99 -7.88 1.21 -0.13
N TYR A 100 -6.92 1.84 0.52
CA TYR A 100 -6.08 1.21 1.52
C TYR A 100 -6.32 1.82 2.90
N VAL A 101 -6.23 0.97 3.92
CA VAL A 101 -6.09 1.38 5.32
C VAL A 101 -4.81 0.75 5.84
N LEU A 102 -3.81 1.60 6.13
CA LEU A 102 -2.44 1.20 6.43
C LEU A 102 -2.09 1.60 7.88
N PRO A 103 -2.20 0.68 8.85
CA PRO A 103 -1.68 0.89 10.19
C PRO A 103 -0.16 0.94 10.21
N CYS A 104 0.40 1.85 10.99
CA CYS A 104 1.81 1.84 11.37
C CYS A 104 2.09 0.68 12.37
N ARG A 105 3.29 0.08 12.31
CA ARG A 105 3.66 -1.01 13.23
C ARG A 105 3.87 -0.56 14.66
N GLU A 106 4.53 0.59 14.83
CA GLU A 106 5.03 1.07 16.12
C GLU A 106 4.17 2.19 16.73
N SER A 107 3.08 2.57 16.07
CA SER A 107 2.14 3.57 16.57
C SER A 107 0.71 3.16 16.29
N ASP A 108 -0.22 3.77 17.02
CA ASP A 108 -1.66 3.59 16.81
C ASP A 108 -2.20 4.48 15.67
N THR A 109 -1.34 4.84 14.72
CA THR A 109 -1.67 5.72 13.60
C THR A 109 -1.97 4.90 12.36
N ILE A 110 -2.99 5.30 11.61
CA ILE A 110 -3.34 4.71 10.33
C ILE A 110 -3.27 5.75 9.21
N LYS A 111 -2.89 5.32 8.01
CA LYS A 111 -3.05 6.10 6.77
C LYS A 111 -4.21 5.53 5.97
N VAL A 112 -5.13 6.40 5.55
CA VAL A 112 -6.19 6.05 4.60
C VAL A 112 -5.94 6.74 3.27
N GLY A 113 -6.16 6.06 2.16
CA GLY A 113 -6.14 6.69 0.84
C GLY A 113 -6.53 5.72 -0.27
N TYR A 114 -6.41 6.13 -1.53
CA TYR A 114 -6.59 5.21 -2.67
C TYR A 114 -5.46 5.29 -3.70
N ALA A 115 -5.30 4.23 -4.48
CA ALA A 115 -4.38 4.13 -5.60
C ALA A 115 -4.85 3.11 -6.65
N ARG A 116 -4.44 3.28 -7.90
CA ARG A 116 -4.59 2.23 -8.93
C ARG A 116 -3.61 1.09 -8.70
N ASP A 117 -2.40 1.41 -8.24
CA ASP A 117 -1.36 0.47 -7.86
C ASP A 117 -0.95 0.71 -6.40
N PRO A 118 -1.46 -0.12 -5.46
CA PRO A 118 -1.11 -0.03 -4.04
C PRO A 118 0.39 -0.13 -3.78
N LEU A 119 1.14 -0.97 -4.51
CA LEU A 119 2.57 -1.15 -4.25
C LEU A 119 3.38 0.07 -4.65
N VAL A 120 3.09 0.65 -5.83
CA VAL A 120 3.72 1.91 -6.25
C VAL A 120 3.45 2.99 -5.20
N ARG A 121 2.21 3.05 -4.68
CA ARG A 121 1.86 4.02 -3.63
C ARG A 121 2.59 3.76 -2.32
N LEU A 122 2.71 2.50 -1.87
CA LEU A 122 3.45 2.12 -0.67
C LEU A 122 4.92 2.55 -0.76
N HIS A 123 5.58 2.28 -1.91
CA HIS A 123 6.96 2.72 -2.16
C HIS A 123 7.11 4.25 -2.12
N ALA A 124 6.11 4.98 -2.65
CA ALA A 124 6.11 6.43 -2.61
C ALA A 124 5.99 6.97 -1.17
N LEU A 125 5.16 6.34 -0.34
CA LEU A 125 4.98 6.71 1.07
C LEU A 125 6.25 6.46 1.89
N HIS A 126 6.84 5.27 1.77
CA HIS A 126 8.02 4.89 2.54
C HIS A 126 8.89 3.87 1.78
N ALA A 127 10.22 4.09 1.73
CA ALA A 127 11.13 3.20 1.02
C ALA A 127 11.17 1.78 1.61
N ARG A 128 11.02 1.67 2.93
CA ARG A 128 10.90 0.41 3.67
C ARG A 128 9.48 0.24 4.21
N TYR A 129 8.48 0.46 3.36
CA TYR A 129 7.06 0.41 3.78
C TYR A 129 6.69 -0.90 4.49
N PHE A 130 7.36 -2.01 4.17
CA PHE A 130 7.16 -3.34 4.75
C PHE A 130 7.61 -3.44 6.22
N GLU A 131 8.51 -2.57 6.67
CA GLU A 131 8.87 -2.41 8.09
C GLU A 131 8.07 -1.31 8.77
N PHE A 132 7.59 -0.32 8.03
CA PHE A 132 6.91 0.83 8.60
C PHE A 132 5.41 0.55 8.86
N PHE A 133 4.75 -0.08 7.90
CA PHE A 133 3.34 -0.46 8.01
C PHE A 133 3.19 -1.91 8.47
N ASP A 134 2.14 -2.15 9.26
CA ASP A 134 1.72 -3.49 9.61
C ASP A 134 0.91 -4.08 8.45
N LEU A 135 1.60 -4.79 7.56
CA LEU A 135 1.02 -5.36 6.35
C LEU A 135 0.05 -6.52 6.63
N ASP A 136 0.15 -7.16 7.80
CA ASP A 136 -0.72 -8.26 8.18
C ASP A 136 -2.06 -7.75 8.73
N ARG A 137 -2.05 -6.56 9.35
CA ARG A 137 -3.29 -5.86 9.73
C ARG A 137 -3.87 -5.04 8.58
N ALA A 138 -3.03 -4.41 7.75
CA ALA A 138 -3.48 -3.55 6.66
C ALA A 138 -4.49 -4.24 5.71
N LEU A 139 -5.45 -3.48 5.19
CA LEU A 139 -6.48 -3.98 4.28
C LEU A 139 -6.57 -3.15 2.99
N LEU A 140 -7.14 -3.76 1.95
CA LEU A 140 -7.50 -3.09 0.70
C LEU A 140 -8.97 -3.33 0.35
N VAL A 141 -9.66 -2.30 -0.12
CA VAL A 141 -10.96 -2.44 -0.80
C VAL A 141 -10.73 -2.28 -2.29
N GLU A 142 -11.02 -3.31 -3.07
CA GLU A 142 -10.91 -3.32 -4.53
C GLU A 142 -12.21 -2.87 -5.19
N THR A 143 -12.10 -1.91 -6.11
CA THR A 143 -13.19 -1.36 -6.89
C THR A 143 -12.89 -1.43 -8.38
N ASP A 144 -13.94 -1.53 -9.21
CA ASP A 144 -13.81 -1.50 -10.66
C ASP A 144 -13.57 -0.09 -11.21
N TYR A 145 -14.01 0.93 -10.45
CA TYR A 145 -13.95 2.33 -10.83
C TYR A 145 -13.29 3.20 -9.76
N VAL A 146 -12.51 4.18 -10.22
CA VAL A 146 -11.87 5.20 -9.35
C VAL A 146 -12.90 6.04 -8.58
N ARG A 147 -14.06 6.30 -9.18
CA ARG A 147 -15.12 7.08 -8.52
C ARG A 147 -15.60 6.38 -7.24
N ASP A 148 -15.69 5.05 -7.27
CA ASP A 148 -16.13 4.26 -6.13
C ASP A 148 -15.04 4.29 -5.06
N ALA A 149 -13.77 4.10 -5.44
CA ALA A 149 -12.65 4.23 -4.50
C ALA A 149 -12.59 5.61 -3.83
N ARG A 150 -12.81 6.70 -4.59
CA ARG A 150 -12.89 8.07 -4.03
C ARG A 150 -14.05 8.23 -3.05
N GLU A 151 -15.20 7.66 -3.37
CA GLU A 151 -16.38 7.73 -2.50
C GLU A 151 -16.16 6.97 -1.19
N ILE A 152 -15.64 5.75 -1.26
CA ILE A 152 -15.27 4.94 -0.09
C ILE A 152 -14.23 5.68 0.77
N GLU A 153 -13.18 6.20 0.14
CA GLU A 153 -12.14 6.97 0.81
C GLU A 153 -12.70 8.21 1.50
N ARG A 154 -13.58 8.97 0.83
CA ARG A 154 -14.27 10.13 1.39
C ARG A 154 -15.10 9.76 2.61
N ARG A 155 -15.88 8.67 2.55
CA ARG A 155 -16.68 8.18 3.69
C ARG A 155 -15.79 7.82 4.88
N LEU A 156 -14.68 7.12 4.64
CA LEU A 156 -13.69 6.81 5.68
C LEU A 156 -13.13 8.08 6.30
N LYS A 157 -12.65 9.04 5.50
CA LYS A 157 -12.08 10.30 6.02
C LYS A 157 -13.08 11.11 6.84
N GLN A 158 -14.33 11.19 6.39
CA GLN A 158 -15.38 11.90 7.11
C GLN A 158 -15.71 11.23 8.45
N ALA A 159 -15.84 9.91 8.45
CA ALA A 159 -16.09 9.16 9.67
C ALA A 159 -14.93 9.24 10.67
N LEU A 160 -13.70 9.40 10.18
CA LEU A 160 -12.48 9.45 10.99
C LEU A 160 -11.98 10.87 11.30
N ALA A 161 -12.70 11.91 10.89
CA ALA A 161 -12.21 13.29 10.96
C ALA A 161 -11.78 13.74 12.36
N ASP A 162 -12.51 13.30 13.39
CA ASP A 162 -12.21 13.62 14.80
C ASP A 162 -10.90 13.00 15.31
N ASP A 163 -10.39 11.97 14.62
CA ASP A 163 -9.15 11.26 14.98
C ASP A 163 -7.93 11.79 14.20
N ALA A 164 -8.08 12.87 13.42
CA ALA A 164 -7.04 13.37 12.55
C ALA A 164 -5.76 13.76 13.33
N VAL A 165 -4.61 13.25 12.87
CA VAL A 165 -3.30 13.54 13.45
C VAL A 165 -2.29 13.97 12.39
N THR A 166 -1.17 14.53 12.83
CA THR A 166 -0.05 14.86 11.95
C THR A 166 0.64 13.60 11.43
N ALA A 167 1.12 13.65 10.19
CA ALA A 167 1.91 12.59 9.59
C ALA A 167 3.18 12.26 10.41
N PRO A 168 3.58 10.99 10.51
CA PRO A 168 4.89 10.62 11.06
C PRO A 168 6.05 11.26 10.26
N LEU A 169 7.09 11.74 10.97
CA LEU A 169 8.24 12.45 10.36
C LEU A 169 9.02 11.62 9.33
N SER A 170 8.94 10.29 9.40
CA SER A 170 9.60 9.36 8.46
C SER A 170 8.91 9.28 7.10
N VAL A 171 7.67 9.75 6.99
CA VAL A 171 6.89 9.71 5.74
C VAL A 171 7.32 10.83 4.82
N ARG A 172 7.50 10.50 3.54
CA ARG A 172 7.89 11.49 2.52
C ARG A 172 6.72 12.40 2.17
N GLU A 173 6.94 13.71 2.25
CA GLU A 173 5.92 14.72 1.90
C GLU A 173 5.51 14.67 0.42
N ALA A 174 6.48 14.38 -0.47
CA ALA A 174 6.30 14.41 -1.92
C ALA A 174 5.28 13.39 -2.47
N ALA A 175 4.82 12.44 -1.66
CA ALA A 175 3.87 11.39 -2.06
C ALA A 175 2.42 11.66 -1.63
N GLY A 176 2.08 12.90 -1.27
CA GLY A 176 0.79 13.21 -0.64
C GLY A 176 0.67 12.63 0.77
N GLY A 177 1.80 12.42 1.43
CA GLY A 177 1.90 11.77 2.74
C GLY A 177 1.62 12.69 3.93
N ARG A 178 1.19 13.94 3.75
CA ARG A 178 0.95 14.88 4.87
C ARG A 178 -0.45 14.81 5.46
N THR A 179 -1.42 14.31 4.70
CA THR A 179 -2.84 14.35 5.07
C THR A 179 -3.39 12.94 5.23
N GLU A 180 -4.52 12.82 5.95
CA GLU A 180 -5.30 11.58 6.07
C GLU A 180 -4.64 10.53 6.97
N TRP A 181 -3.99 11.03 8.03
CA TRP A 181 -3.51 10.24 9.15
C TRP A 181 -4.49 10.34 10.30
N PHE A 182 -4.78 9.21 10.92
CA PHE A 182 -5.74 9.13 12.00
C PHE A 182 -5.16 8.31 13.16
N GLY A 183 -5.29 8.77 14.40
CA GLY A 183 -4.80 8.09 15.60
C GLY A 183 -5.92 7.34 16.34
N GLY A 184 -5.68 6.10 16.77
CA GLY A 184 -6.69 5.31 17.50
C GLY A 184 -7.88 4.84 16.67
N ALA A 185 -7.84 5.05 15.36
CA ALA A 185 -8.97 4.88 14.45
C ALA A 185 -9.09 3.47 13.85
N TRP A 186 -8.19 2.54 14.19
CA TRP A 186 -8.07 1.25 13.49
C TRP A 186 -9.38 0.44 13.46
N SER A 187 -9.96 0.17 14.63
CA SER A 187 -11.17 -0.65 14.76
C SER A 187 -12.36 -0.04 14.01
N ARG A 188 -12.50 1.29 14.10
CA ARG A 188 -13.55 2.04 13.40
C ARG A 188 -13.36 2.01 11.89
N ALA A 189 -12.13 2.19 11.41
CA ALA A 189 -11.81 2.14 9.98
C ALA A 189 -12.09 0.76 9.37
N VAL A 190 -11.71 -0.32 10.07
CA VAL A 190 -11.98 -1.70 9.64
C VAL A 190 -13.48 -1.96 9.56
N SER A 191 -14.22 -1.68 10.65
CA SER A 191 -15.66 -1.93 10.71
C SER A 191 -16.42 -1.17 9.62
N LEU A 192 -16.01 0.08 9.35
CA LEU A 192 -16.60 0.88 8.28
C LEU A 192 -16.25 0.36 6.89
N ALA A 193 -15.01 -0.06 6.66
CA ALA A 193 -14.60 -0.63 5.38
C ALA A 193 -15.35 -1.94 5.09
N GLU A 194 -15.48 -2.83 6.09
CA GLU A 194 -16.27 -4.06 6.00
C GLU A 194 -17.74 -3.75 5.66
N HIS A 195 -18.36 -2.84 6.42
CA HIS A 195 -19.74 -2.45 6.17
C HIS A 195 -19.98 -1.88 4.77
N ILE A 196 -19.08 -1.01 4.28
CA ILE A 196 -19.15 -0.46 2.93
C ILE A 196 -19.01 -1.58 1.88
N CYS A 197 -18.10 -2.53 2.08
CA CYS A 197 -17.92 -3.64 1.15
C CYS A 197 -19.16 -4.55 1.09
N GLU A 198 -19.75 -4.85 2.25
CA GLU A 198 -20.98 -5.65 2.33
C GLU A 198 -22.18 -4.94 1.69
N ALA A 199 -22.34 -3.64 1.92
CA ALA A 199 -23.46 -2.86 1.39
C ALA A 199 -23.35 -2.59 -0.11
N ASP A 200 -22.17 -2.21 -0.59
CA ASP A 200 -21.95 -1.76 -1.97
C ASP A 200 -21.41 -2.89 -2.89
N GLY A 201 -21.11 -4.07 -2.32
CA GLY A 201 -20.67 -5.27 -3.06
C GLY A 201 -19.21 -5.24 -3.51
N HIS A 202 -18.34 -4.50 -2.80
CA HIS A 202 -16.92 -4.40 -3.11
C HIS A 202 -16.10 -5.55 -2.53
N LEU A 203 -14.96 -5.87 -3.17
CA LEU A 203 -14.08 -6.93 -2.69
C LEU A 203 -13.12 -6.40 -1.62
N LEU A 204 -13.21 -6.95 -0.41
CA LEU A 204 -12.29 -6.66 0.69
C LEU A 204 -11.15 -7.67 0.71
N HIS A 205 -9.91 -7.17 0.70
CA HIS A 205 -8.69 -7.93 0.98
C HIS A 205 -8.26 -7.64 2.42
N PRO A 206 -8.52 -8.53 3.39
CA PRO A 206 -8.34 -8.26 4.81
C PRO A 206 -6.87 -8.26 5.27
N GLN A 207 -5.96 -8.76 4.43
CA GLN A 207 -4.52 -8.80 4.72
C GLN A 207 -3.75 -8.36 3.47
N LEU A 208 -3.15 -7.18 3.54
CA LEU A 208 -2.35 -6.62 2.46
C LEU A 208 -1.13 -7.50 2.15
N SER A 209 -0.51 -8.13 3.17
CA SER A 209 0.60 -9.06 2.98
C SER A 209 0.21 -10.25 2.11
N ALA A 210 -0.98 -10.83 2.31
CA ALA A 210 -1.50 -11.93 1.50
C ALA A 210 -1.78 -11.47 0.06
N TRP A 211 -2.36 -10.28 -0.12
CA TRP A 211 -2.59 -9.70 -1.44
C TRP A 211 -1.28 -9.43 -2.20
N LEU A 212 -0.28 -8.84 -1.53
CA LEU A 212 1.04 -8.58 -2.09
C LEU A 212 1.74 -9.87 -2.52
N ARG A 213 1.66 -10.92 -1.69
CA ARG A 213 2.22 -12.24 -2.00
C ARG A 213 1.64 -12.81 -3.29
N VAL A 214 0.31 -12.76 -3.46
CA VAL A 214 -0.36 -13.22 -4.69
C VAL A 214 0.05 -12.37 -5.89
N ARG A 215 0.13 -11.05 -5.72
CA ARG A 215 0.53 -10.13 -6.78
C ARG A 215 1.95 -10.42 -7.28
N TRP A 216 2.93 -10.50 -6.38
CA TRP A 216 4.31 -10.83 -6.75
C TRP A 216 4.48 -12.27 -7.23
N PHE A 217 3.71 -13.21 -6.70
CA PHE A 217 3.74 -14.57 -7.22
C PHE A 217 3.40 -14.62 -8.71
N ARG A 218 2.48 -13.77 -9.17
CA ARG A 218 2.06 -13.64 -10.57
C ARG A 218 3.00 -12.76 -11.41
N ASP A 219 3.86 -11.97 -10.78
CA ASP A 219 4.74 -11.04 -11.45
C ASP A 219 5.98 -11.77 -11.98
N ALA A 220 6.00 -12.04 -13.28
CA ALA A 220 7.15 -12.64 -13.95
C ALA A 220 8.32 -11.65 -14.11
N ALA A 221 8.05 -10.34 -14.07
CA ALA A 221 9.06 -9.31 -14.32
C ALA A 221 10.09 -9.22 -13.19
N LEU A 222 9.78 -9.70 -11.98
CA LEU A 222 10.71 -9.70 -10.85
C LEU A 222 12.02 -10.44 -11.16
N TYR A 223 11.95 -11.54 -11.89
CA TYR A 223 13.13 -12.32 -12.27
C TYR A 223 14.06 -11.51 -13.16
N ASP A 224 13.55 -11.00 -14.29
CA ASP A 224 14.34 -10.27 -15.27
C ASP A 224 14.84 -8.93 -14.74
N TRP A 225 13.97 -8.20 -14.03
CA TRP A 225 14.32 -6.93 -13.40
C TRP A 225 15.45 -7.11 -12.39
N SER A 226 15.35 -8.10 -11.49
CA SER A 226 16.38 -8.31 -10.47
C SER A 226 17.72 -8.75 -11.08
N GLN A 227 17.69 -9.53 -12.17
CA GLN A 227 18.88 -9.89 -12.92
C GLN A 227 19.55 -8.66 -13.54
N GLN A 228 18.75 -7.80 -14.19
CA GLN A 228 19.25 -6.58 -14.82
C GLN A 228 19.79 -5.59 -13.77
N ALA A 229 19.10 -5.45 -12.64
CA ALA A 229 19.54 -4.60 -11.54
C ALA A 229 20.91 -5.03 -11.01
N LEU A 230 21.13 -6.35 -10.79
CA LEU A 230 22.42 -6.85 -10.33
C LEU A 230 23.55 -6.58 -11.35
N ARG A 231 23.32 -6.87 -12.64
CA ARG A 231 24.30 -6.57 -13.70
C ARG A 231 24.67 -5.08 -13.73
N GLN A 232 23.66 -4.22 -13.56
CA GLN A 232 23.87 -2.78 -13.57
C GLN A 232 24.64 -2.30 -12.33
N ILE A 233 24.40 -2.89 -11.15
CA ILE A 233 25.17 -2.61 -9.92
C ILE A 233 26.64 -2.94 -10.14
N GLU A 234 26.94 -4.13 -10.68
CA GLU A 234 28.30 -4.56 -10.99
C GLU A 234 28.95 -3.58 -11.98
N PHE A 235 28.29 -3.31 -13.11
CA PHE A 235 28.78 -2.37 -14.11
C PHE A 235 29.09 -0.98 -13.53
N LEU A 236 28.15 -0.37 -12.81
CA LEU A 236 28.35 0.97 -12.24
C LEU A 236 29.46 1.03 -11.20
N SER A 237 29.66 -0.07 -10.46
CA SER A 237 30.71 -0.18 -9.45
C SER A 237 32.10 -0.19 -10.11
N PHE A 238 32.27 -0.89 -11.24
CA PHE A 238 33.53 -0.92 -11.98
C PHE A 238 33.79 0.35 -12.80
N ASN A 239 32.75 1.06 -13.25
CA ASN A 239 32.87 2.23 -14.13
C ASN A 239 32.84 3.59 -13.41
N GLY A 240 33.09 3.62 -12.10
CA GLY A 240 33.29 4.88 -11.37
C GLY A 240 32.02 5.67 -11.06
N ALA A 241 30.85 5.02 -10.98
CA ALA A 241 29.59 5.63 -10.56
C ALA A 241 29.06 5.06 -9.22
N PRO A 242 29.83 5.15 -8.12
CA PRO A 242 29.54 4.44 -6.88
C PRO A 242 28.27 4.90 -6.16
N ASP A 243 27.87 6.17 -6.28
CA ASP A 243 26.62 6.66 -5.68
C ASP A 243 25.39 6.06 -6.35
N THR A 244 25.38 5.97 -7.67
CA THR A 244 24.29 5.34 -8.45
C THR A 244 24.24 3.85 -8.18
N ALA A 245 25.40 3.18 -8.15
CA ALA A 245 25.49 1.77 -7.77
C ALA A 245 24.91 1.53 -6.36
N ARG A 246 25.26 2.39 -5.39
CA ARG A 246 24.73 2.32 -4.01
C ARG A 246 23.22 2.53 -3.95
N LYS A 247 22.66 3.44 -4.76
CA LYS A 247 21.20 3.65 -4.85
C LYS A 247 20.49 2.39 -5.36
N LEU A 248 20.94 1.87 -6.50
CA LEU A 248 20.35 0.67 -7.10
C LEU A 248 20.52 -0.57 -6.21
N HIS A 249 21.65 -0.68 -5.50
CA HIS A 249 21.87 -1.71 -4.49
C HIS A 249 20.81 -1.66 -3.39
N ARG A 250 20.49 -0.47 -2.87
CA ARG A 250 19.43 -0.32 -1.84
C ARG A 250 18.05 -0.64 -2.40
N GLU A 251 17.76 -0.23 -3.63
CA GLU A 251 16.47 -0.52 -4.27
C GLU A 251 16.27 -2.02 -4.48
N LEU A 252 17.26 -2.71 -5.03
CA LEU A 252 17.22 -4.17 -5.19
C LEU A 252 17.08 -4.86 -3.83
N LYS A 253 17.87 -4.46 -2.83
CA LYS A 253 17.77 -5.04 -1.48
C LYS A 253 16.38 -4.82 -0.88
N ASN A 254 15.85 -3.61 -0.93
CA ASN A 254 14.53 -3.30 -0.36
C ASN A 254 13.41 -4.07 -1.05
N ALA A 255 13.49 -4.29 -2.36
CA ALA A 255 12.50 -5.10 -3.08
C ALA A 255 12.53 -6.57 -2.62
N LEU A 256 13.72 -7.15 -2.42
CA LEU A 256 13.87 -8.52 -1.91
C LEU A 256 13.47 -8.64 -0.45
N ASP A 257 13.87 -7.68 0.40
CA ASP A 257 13.41 -7.59 1.80
C ASP A 257 11.88 -7.50 1.87
N ALA A 258 11.23 -6.75 0.97
CA ALA A 258 9.77 -6.64 0.93
C ALA A 258 9.09 -7.96 0.56
N CYS A 259 9.66 -8.69 -0.39
CA CYS A 259 9.19 -10.03 -0.76
C CYS A 259 9.33 -11.01 0.42
N ASP A 260 10.48 -10.99 1.09
CA ASP A 260 10.74 -11.83 2.27
C ASP A 260 9.80 -11.48 3.43
N ALA A 261 9.56 -10.18 3.68
CA ALA A 261 8.69 -9.68 4.73
C ALA A 261 7.22 -10.11 4.58
N VAL A 262 6.75 -10.34 3.35
CA VAL A 262 5.41 -10.93 3.11
C VAL A 262 5.43 -12.46 3.04
N GLY A 263 6.56 -13.10 3.31
CA GLY A 263 6.74 -14.54 3.28
C GLY A 263 6.79 -15.14 1.87
N LEU A 264 7.17 -14.36 0.85
CA LEU A 264 7.38 -14.89 -0.49
C LEU A 264 8.74 -15.60 -0.55
N ARG A 265 8.73 -16.90 -0.87
CA ARG A 265 9.96 -17.64 -1.15
C ARG A 265 10.63 -17.10 -2.40
N LEU A 266 11.87 -16.62 -2.25
CA LEU A 266 12.65 -16.05 -3.35
C LEU A 266 13.22 -17.12 -4.29
N GLU A 267 13.35 -18.36 -3.83
CA GLU A 267 13.82 -19.48 -4.64
C GLU A 267 12.92 -19.69 -5.86
N GLY A 268 13.50 -19.59 -7.06
CA GLY A 268 12.76 -19.71 -8.33
C GLY A 268 11.98 -18.46 -8.74
N LYS A 269 11.96 -17.39 -7.92
CA LYS A 269 11.41 -16.07 -8.28
C LYS A 269 12.48 -15.09 -8.73
N VAL A 270 13.71 -15.27 -8.27
CA VAL A 270 14.87 -14.49 -8.69
C VAL A 270 15.99 -15.40 -9.20
N PRO A 271 16.90 -14.91 -10.05
CA PRO A 271 18.07 -15.68 -10.48
C PRO A 271 18.93 -16.14 -9.29
N GLY A 272 19.57 -17.29 -9.42
CA GLY A 272 20.45 -17.83 -8.38
C GLY A 272 21.60 -16.89 -7.99
N SER A 273 22.12 -16.10 -8.94
CA SER A 273 23.13 -15.07 -8.68
C SER A 273 22.62 -13.95 -7.78
N VAL A 274 21.38 -13.48 -8.01
CA VAL A 274 20.72 -12.46 -7.18
C VAL A 274 20.47 -13.01 -5.78
N LEU A 275 19.99 -14.26 -5.67
CA LEU A 275 19.77 -14.89 -4.37
C LEU A 275 21.07 -15.07 -3.59
N ALA A 276 22.15 -15.48 -4.26
CA ALA A 276 23.48 -15.61 -3.66
C ALA A 276 24.02 -14.24 -3.18
N TRP A 277 23.91 -13.21 -4.03
CA TRP A 277 24.26 -11.83 -3.68
C TRP A 277 23.48 -11.33 -2.46
N TYR A 278 22.16 -11.53 -2.43
CA TYR A 278 21.30 -11.11 -1.33
C TYR A 278 21.66 -11.78 -0.01
N ARG A 279 21.90 -13.10 -0.04
CA ARG A 279 22.33 -13.87 1.14
C ARG A 279 23.73 -13.52 1.61
N ALA A 280 24.65 -13.21 0.69
CA ALA A 280 25.99 -12.75 1.03
C ALA A 280 25.96 -11.39 1.74
N GLY A 281 25.10 -10.47 1.28
CA GLY A 281 24.87 -9.18 1.93
C GLY A 281 24.30 -9.30 3.35
N ALA A 282 23.40 -10.26 3.60
CA ALA A 282 22.88 -10.54 4.94
C ALA A 282 23.95 -11.03 5.92
N ARG A 283 24.94 -11.79 5.43
CA ARG A 283 26.06 -12.30 6.23
C ARG A 283 27.13 -11.26 6.55
N ALA A 284 27.19 -10.16 5.82
CA ALA A 284 28.16 -9.09 6.06
C ALA A 284 27.72 -8.12 7.18
N LEU A 285 26.50 -8.25 7.70
CA LEU A 285 25.90 -7.39 8.73
C LEU A 285 25.65 -8.11 10.08
N GLY A 286 26.08 -9.37 10.20
CA GLY A 286 26.03 -10.16 11.45
C GLY A 286 27.41 -10.57 11.90
#